data_AF-A0A1G7XAH7-F1
#
_entry.id   AF-A0A1G7XAH7-F1
#
_cell.length_a   1.000
_cell.length_b   1.000
_cell.length_c   1.000
_cell.angle_alpha   90.00
_cell.angle_beta   90.00
_cell.angle_gamma   90.00
#
_symmetry.space_group_name_H-M   'P 1'
#
loop_
_entity.id
_entity.type
_entity.pdbx_description
1 polymer ?
#
loop_
_entity_poly.entity_id
_entity_poly.type
_entity_poly.pdbx_seq_one_letter_code
_entity_poly.pdbx_strand_id
1 'polypeptide(L)' 'MAEPRTRRGPAPARRERLVGLLLLGIAVVLLFSSPTWFTRDQTAVAVAQIVVAVLLAAIGGFLVRRARG' A
#
# COMPACT_ATOMS: atom_id res chain seq x y z
N MET A 1 17.36 -28.00 33.35
CA MET A 1 18.09 -27.57 32.14
C MET A 1 17.05 -26.94 31.21
N ALA A 2 16.98 -25.61 31.18
CA ALA A 2 15.94 -24.86 30.47
C ALA A 2 16.30 -24.78 28.98
N GLU A 3 15.41 -25.26 28.12
CA GLU A 3 15.59 -25.16 26.68
C GLU A 3 15.17 -23.76 26.20
N PRO A 4 16.04 -22.97 25.55
CA PRO A 4 15.66 -21.71 24.96
C PRO A 4 14.87 -21.99 23.69
N ARG A 5 13.55 -22.21 23.85
CA ARG A 5 12.61 -22.25 22.73
C ARG A 5 12.46 -20.85 22.16
N THR A 6 13.47 -20.42 21.41
CA THR A 6 13.33 -19.36 20.42
C THR A 6 12.45 -19.90 19.30
N ARG A 7 11.13 -19.87 19.51
CA ARG A 7 10.17 -20.02 18.41
C ARG A 7 10.48 -18.91 17.41
N ARG A 8 11.15 -19.26 16.32
CA ARG A 8 11.23 -18.43 15.11
C ARG A 8 9.80 -18.11 14.70
N GLY A 9 9.35 -16.91 15.06
CA GLY A 9 8.02 -16.44 14.72
C GLY A 9 7.90 -16.27 13.20
N PRO A 10 6.72 -16.49 12.59
CA PRO A 10 6.47 -16.24 11.16
C PRO A 10 6.55 -14.76 10.71
N ALA A 11 7.26 -13.89 11.43
CA ALA A 11 7.08 -12.44 11.38
C ALA A 11 7.71 -11.67 10.18
N PRO A 12 8.79 -12.10 9.49
CA PRO A 12 9.45 -11.23 8.51
C PRO A 12 8.63 -11.06 7.22
N ALA A 13 8.06 -12.15 6.69
CA ALA A 13 7.34 -12.13 5.41
C ALA A 13 6.04 -11.29 5.43
N ARG A 14 5.41 -11.14 6.61
CA ARG A 14 4.23 -10.27 6.78
C ARG A 14 4.64 -8.80 6.85
N ARG A 15 5.73 -8.47 7.54
CA ARG A 15 6.26 -7.10 7.64
C ARG A 15 6.73 -6.59 6.28
N GLU A 16 7.47 -7.38 5.51
CA GLU A 16 7.89 -7.02 4.14
C GLU A 16 6.70 -6.73 3.23
N ARG A 17 5.65 -7.56 3.29
CA ARG A 17 4.42 -7.32 2.53
C ARG A 17 3.72 -6.02 2.91
N LEU A 18 3.78 -5.61 4.17
CA LEU A 18 3.18 -4.35 4.65
C LEU A 18 4.00 -3.14 4.21
N VAL A 19 5.32 -3.23 4.32
CA VAL A 19 6.25 -2.19 3.87
C VAL A 19 6.15 -2.00 2.35
N GLY A 20 6.08 -3.10 1.59
CA GLY A 20 5.87 -3.04 0.14
C GLY A 20 4.53 -2.39 -0.24
N LEU A 21 3.46 -2.64 0.51
CA LEU A 21 2.16 -1.97 0.28
C LEU A 21 2.20 -0.48 0.64
N LEU A 22 2.89 -0.12 1.73
CA LEU A 22 3.08 1.28 2.13
C LEU A 22 3.86 2.06 1.07
N LEU A 23 4.98 1.50 0.61
CA LEU A 23 5.81 2.11 -0.43
C LEU A 23 5.07 2.22 -1.76
N LEU A 24 4.27 1.21 -2.11
CA LEU A 24 3.43 1.26 -3.30
C LEU A 24 2.41 2.41 -3.22
N GLY A 25 1.78 2.61 -2.06
CA GLY A 25 0.88 3.75 -1.83
C GLY A 25 1.58 5.10 -1.92
N ILE A 26 2.76 5.23 -1.28
CA ILE A 26 3.57 6.46 -1.33
C ILE A 26 3.99 6.78 -2.76
N ALA A 27 4.44 5.79 -3.52
CA ALA A 27 4.83 5.97 -4.92
C ALA A 27 3.67 6.47 -5.78
N VAL A 28 2.45 5.93 -5.56
CA VAL A 28 1.24 6.41 -6.25
C VAL A 28 0.95 7.87 -5.88
N VAL A 29 0.94 8.24 -4.59
CA VAL A 29 0.69 9.63 -4.16
C VAL A 29 1.73 10.58 -4.74
N LEU A 30 3.01 10.19 -4.71
CA LEU A 30 4.11 11.02 -5.18
C LEU A 30 4.03 11.24 -6.69
N LEU A 31 3.72 10.18 -7.45
CA LEU A 31 3.51 10.23 -8.90
C LEU A 31 2.31 11.10 -9.29
N PHE A 32 1.29 11.23 -8.44
CA PHE A 32 0.13 12.09 -8.66
C PHE A 32 0.32 13.52 -8.18
N SER A 33 1.16 13.75 -7.17
CA SER A 33 1.45 15.10 -6.68
C SER A 33 2.41 15.87 -7.60
N SER A 34 3.17 15.18 -8.46
CA SER A 34 4.09 15.82 -9.43
C SER A 34 3.37 16.47 -10.63
N PRO A 35 2.37 15.82 -11.26
CA PRO A 35 1.63 16.34 -12.42
C PRO A 35 0.59 17.42 -12.08
N THR A 36 0.10 17.51 -10.84
CA THR A 36 -0.97 18.45 -10.43
C THR A 36 -0.56 19.91 -10.47
N TRP A 37 0.75 20.21 -10.52
CA TRP A 37 1.23 21.56 -10.73
C TRP A 37 1.19 22.01 -12.20
N PHE A 38 0.91 21.11 -13.16
CA PHE A 38 1.17 21.38 -14.58
C PHE A 38 -0.01 21.34 -15.56
N THR A 39 -1.17 20.74 -15.27
CA THR A 39 -2.18 20.53 -16.33
C THR A 39 -3.64 20.57 -15.89
N ARG A 40 -4.28 21.71 -16.18
CA ARG A 40 -5.62 21.89 -16.78
C ARG A 40 -6.77 21.02 -16.20
N ASP A 41 -7.68 21.68 -15.48
CA ASP A 41 -8.80 21.22 -14.64
C ASP A 41 -9.42 19.83 -14.91
N GLN A 42 -9.72 19.48 -16.17
CA GLN A 42 -10.44 18.23 -16.45
C GLN A 42 -9.54 16.98 -16.39
N THR A 43 -8.26 17.13 -16.74
CA THR A 43 -7.29 16.04 -16.69
C THR A 43 -7.02 15.64 -15.25
N ALA A 44 -6.95 16.62 -14.35
CA ALA A 44 -6.75 16.42 -12.92
C ALA A 44 -7.87 15.60 -12.26
N VAL A 45 -9.13 15.80 -12.67
CA VAL A 45 -10.27 15.06 -12.12
C VAL A 45 -10.23 13.59 -12.54
N ALA A 46 -10.00 13.30 -13.82
CA ALA A 46 -9.88 11.91 -14.31
C ALA A 46 -8.71 11.16 -13.63
N VAL A 47 -7.60 11.87 -13.45
CA VAL A 47 -6.39 11.44 -12.74
C VAL A 47 -6.73 11.14 -11.27
N ALA A 48 -7.33 12.07 -10.53
CA ALA A 48 -7.75 11.87 -9.14
C ALA A 48 -8.69 10.67 -8.98
N GLN A 49 -9.61 10.46 -9.93
CA GLN A 49 -10.54 9.35 -9.92
C GLN A 49 -9.82 7.98 -10.04
N ILE A 50 -8.78 7.90 -10.88
CA ILE A 50 -7.93 6.70 -10.99
C ILE A 50 -7.14 6.46 -9.69
N VAL A 51 -6.63 7.52 -9.04
CA VAL A 51 -5.97 7.39 -7.72
C VAL A 51 -6.89 6.76 -6.71
N VAL A 52 -8.11 7.31 -6.60
CA VAL A 52 -9.10 6.86 -5.62
C VAL A 52 -9.44 5.40 -5.87
N ALA A 53 -9.58 4.98 -7.13
CA ALA A 53 -9.79 3.58 -7.49
C ALA A 53 -8.62 2.67 -7.07
N VAL A 54 -7.38 3.09 -7.33
CA VAL A 54 -6.17 2.34 -6.93
C VAL A 54 -6.06 2.25 -5.40
N LEU A 55 -6.35 3.34 -4.69
CA LEU A 55 -6.36 3.38 -3.22
C LEU A 55 -7.41 2.42 -2.64
N LEU A 56 -8.63 2.45 -3.18
CA LEU A 56 -9.70 1.55 -2.76
C LEU A 56 -9.36 0.09 -3.05
N ALA A 57 -8.77 -0.22 -4.20
CA ALA A 57 -8.31 -1.56 -4.54
C ALA A 57 -7.19 -2.03 -3.61
N ALA A 58 -6.23 -1.15 -3.27
CA ALA A 58 -5.17 -1.44 -2.32
C ALA A 58 -5.71 -1.69 -0.91
N ILE A 59 -6.67 -0.87 -0.44
CA ILE A 59 -7.34 -1.03 0.85
C ILE A 59 -8.14 -2.33 0.87
N GLY A 60 -8.90 -2.64 -0.19
CA GLY A 60 -9.65 -3.87 -0.31
C GLY A 60 -8.75 -5.11 -0.32
N GLY A 61 -7.67 -5.08 -1.10
CA GLY A 61 -6.66 -6.14 -1.12
C GLY A 61 -5.96 -6.30 0.24
N PHE A 62 -5.66 -5.20 0.92
CA PHE A 62 -5.12 -5.21 2.29
C PHE A 62 -6.10 -5.81 3.29
N LEU A 63 -7.38 -5.42 3.21
CA LEU A 63 -8.43 -5.90 4.11
C LEU A 63 -8.65 -7.41 3.93
N VAL A 64 -8.67 -7.89 2.68
CA VAL A 64 -8.75 -9.32 2.35
C VAL A 64 -7.53 -10.09 2.84
N ARG A 65 -6.33 -9.51 2.66
CA ARG A 65 -5.07 -10.10 3.15
C ARG A 65 -5.01 -10.15 4.67
N ARG A 66 -5.59 -9.17 5.35
CA ARG A 66 -5.76 -9.12 6.81
C ARG A 66 -6.81 -10.11 7.31
N ALA A 67 -7.89 -10.31 6.57
CA ALA A 67 -8.95 -11.25 6.96
C ALA A 67 -8.50 -12.73 6.82
N ARG A 68 -7.55 -13.00 5.93
CA ARG A 68 -7.05 -14.36 5.63
C ARG A 68 -5.78 -14.76 6.39
N GLY A 69 -5.20 -13.88 7.21
CA GLY A 69 -3.93 -14.17 7.91
C GLY A 69 -3.84 -13.51 9.26
#